data_AF-A0A1L5TSE3-F1
#
_entry.id   AF-A0A1L5TSE3-F1
#
_cell.length_a   1.000
_cell.length_b   1.000
_cell.length_c   1.000
_cell.angle_alpha   90.00
_cell.angle_beta   90.00
_cell.angle_gamma   90.00
#
_symmetry.space_group_name_H-M   'P 1'
#
loop_
_entity.id
_entity.type
_entity.pdbx_description
1 polymer ?
#
loop_
_entity_poly.entity_id
_entity_poly.type
_entity_poly.pdbx_seq_one_letter_code
_entity_poly.pdbx_strand_id
1 'polypeptide(L)' 'MFGMLESLTKAAVSVAVAPVTAVVDAVMTPIDASEDGEVFQRTKSTLNNAAENFSDAVKPENKK' A
#
# COMPACT_ATOMS: atom_id res chain seq x y z
N MET A 1 -18.38 -11.62 6.13
CA MET A 1 -18.75 -10.37 5.39
C MET A 1 -18.11 -9.08 5.90
N PHE A 2 -18.06 -8.76 7.21
CA PHE A 2 -17.47 -7.50 7.70
C PHE A 2 -15.97 -7.35 7.35
N GLY A 3 -15.20 -8.44 7.43
CA GLY A 3 -13.76 -8.43 7.09
C GLY A 3 -13.47 -8.12 5.62
N MET A 4 -14.30 -8.59 4.68
CA MET A 4 -14.12 -8.30 3.26
C MET A 4 -14.28 -6.80 2.96
N LEU A 5 -15.30 -6.15 3.53
CA LEU A 5 -15.53 -4.72 3.35
C LEU A 5 -14.42 -3.88 3.99
N GLU A 6 -13.91 -4.30 5.15
CA GLU A 6 -12.78 -3.67 5.81
C GLU A 6 -11.50 -3.75 4.94
N SER A 7 -11.20 -4.94 4.40
CA SER A 7 -10.04 -5.14 3.52
C SER A 7 -10.16 -4.35 2.21
N LEU A 8 -11.33 -4.32 1.58
CA LEU A 8 -11.55 -3.48 0.39
C LEU A 8 -11.40 -1.99 0.69
N THR A 9 -11.88 -1.54 1.85
CA THR A 9 -11.74 -0.14 2.28
C THR A 9 -10.28 0.22 2.50
N LYS A 10 -9.50 -0.63 3.18
CA LYS A 10 -8.06 -0.45 3.36
C LYS A 10 -7.34 -0.39 2.02
N ALA A 11 -7.67 -1.29 1.09
CA ALA A 11 -7.09 -1.27 -0.25
C ALA A 11 -7.38 0.03 -1.00
N ALA A 12 -8.64 0.49 -0.98
CA ALA A 12 -9.04 1.74 -1.62
C ALA A 12 -8.34 2.96 -1.01
N VAL A 13 -8.26 3.05 0.32
CA VAL A 13 -7.57 4.14 1.02
C VAL A 13 -6.07 4.13 0.70
N SER A 14 -5.43 2.97 0.70
CA SER A 14 -4.01 2.84 0.33
C SER A 14 -3.75 3.33 -1.09
N VAL A 15 -4.56 2.92 -2.08
CA VAL A 15 -4.41 3.42 -3.46
C VAL A 15 -4.64 4.93 -3.55
N ALA A 16 -5.63 5.47 -2.84
CA ALA A 16 -5.94 6.90 -2.84
C ALA A 16 -4.81 7.77 -2.26
N VAL A 17 -4.05 7.23 -1.29
CA VAL A 17 -2.94 7.95 -0.64
C VAL A 17 -1.60 7.78 -1.39
N ALA A 18 -1.50 6.82 -2.31
CA ALA A 18 -0.28 6.54 -3.08
C ALA A 18 0.31 7.76 -3.83
N PRO A 19 -0.48 8.68 -4.44
CA PRO A 19 0.07 9.88 -5.06
C PRO A 19 0.72 10.82 -4.04
N VAL A 20 0.17 10.93 -2.83
CA VAL A 20 0.73 11.77 -1.76
C VAL A 20 2.06 11.18 -1.31
N THR A 21 2.14 9.86 -1.10
CA THR A 21 3.40 9.20 -0.74
C THR A 21 4.44 9.32 -1.86
N ALA A 22 4.01 9.31 -3.12
CA ALA A 22 4.92 9.46 -4.26
C ALA A 22 5.56 10.85 -4.30
N VAL A 23 4.82 11.91 -3.95
CA VAL A 23 5.39 13.26 -3.81
C VAL A 23 6.38 13.32 -2.65
N VAL A 24 6.05 12.71 -1.51
CA VAL A 24 6.97 12.67 -0.36
C VAL A 24 8.26 11.91 -0.73
N ASP A 25 8.15 10.78 -1.40
CA ASP A 25 9.29 9.99 -1.86
C ASP A 25 10.13 10.74 -2.89
N ALA A 26 9.51 11.51 -3.80
CA ALA A 26 10.24 12.33 -4.76
C ALA A 26 11.11 13.41 -4.05
N VAL A 27 10.60 13.99 -2.96
CA VAL A 27 11.36 14.96 -2.15
C VAL A 27 12.47 14.27 -1.35
N MET A 28 12.23 13.06 -0.86
CA MET A 28 13.20 12.30 -0.07
C MET A 28 14.22 11.53 -0.92
N THR A 29 14.07 11.49 -2.24
CA THR A 29 14.93 10.77 -3.17
C THR A 29 16.44 11.00 -2.95
N PRO A 30 16.95 12.23 -2.70
CA PRO A 30 18.38 12.42 -2.45
C PRO A 30 18.87 11.73 -1.16
N ILE A 31 18.04 11.69 -0.13
CA ILE A 31 18.34 11.08 1.16
C ILE A 31 18.24 9.56 1.03
N ASP A 32 17.11 9.07 0.52
CA ASP A 32 16.83 7.64 0.35
C ASP A 32 17.87 6.97 -0.58
N ALA A 33 18.33 7.67 -1.63
CA ALA A 33 19.40 7.18 -2.52
C ALA A 33 20.79 7.15 -1.87
N SER A 34 21.01 7.94 -0.80
CA SER A 34 22.28 8.02 -0.08
C SER A 34 22.37 7.03 1.07
N GLU A 35 21.25 6.74 1.75
CA GLU A 35 21.20 5.84 2.91
C GLU A 35 20.94 4.38 2.51
N ASP A 36 19.86 4.12 1.77
CA ASP A 36 19.37 2.75 1.50
C ASP A 36 19.44 2.35 0.02
N GLY A 37 19.69 3.30 -0.90
CA GLY A 37 19.81 3.06 -2.33
C GLY A 37 18.49 2.72 -3.05
N GLU A 38 17.40 2.55 -2.31
CA GLU A 38 16.05 2.34 -2.83
C GLU A 38 15.20 3.60 -2.72
N VAL A 39 14.74 4.11 -3.86
CA VAL A 39 13.82 5.24 -3.93
C VAL A 39 12.36 4.75 -3.94
N PHE A 40 11.42 5.63 -3.57
CA PHE A 40 9.99 5.35 -3.56
C PHE A 40 9.52 4.21 -2.63
N GLN A 41 10.26 3.99 -1.53
CA GLN A 41 9.93 2.91 -0.59
C GLN A 41 8.57 3.10 0.08
N ARG A 42 8.17 4.33 0.41
CA ARG A 42 6.90 4.60 1.09
C ARG A 42 5.73 4.29 0.15
N THR A 43 5.83 4.73 -1.10
CA THR A 43 4.85 4.44 -2.16
C THR A 43 4.76 2.95 -2.47
N LYS A 44 5.90 2.26 -2.56
CA LYS A 44 5.97 0.80 -2.72
C LYS A 44 5.23 0.08 -1.57
N SER A 45 5.47 0.49 -0.33
CA SER A 45 4.79 -0.07 0.86
C SER A 45 3.27 0.16 0.80
N THR A 46 2.83 1.37 0.44
CA THR A 46 1.41 1.69 0.29
C THR A 46 0.72 0.85 -0.78
N LEU A 47 1.36 0.66 -1.94
CA LEU A 47 0.81 -0.18 -3.02
C LEU A 47 0.80 -1.67 -2.64
N ASN A 48 1.83 -2.15 -1.95
CA ASN A 48 1.86 -3.53 -1.46
C ASN A 48 0.74 -3.78 -0.44
N ASN A 49 0.54 -2.87 0.52
CA ASN A 49 -0.57 -2.95 1.46
C ASN A 49 -1.92 -2.96 0.73
N ALA A 50 -2.07 -2.18 -0.34
CA ALA A 50 -3.29 -2.21 -1.15
C ALA A 50 -3.50 -3.58 -1.82
N ALA A 51 -2.44 -4.13 -2.42
CA ALA A 51 -2.48 -5.42 -3.09
C ALA A 51 -2.77 -6.57 -2.11
N GLU A 52 -2.16 -6.55 -0.92
CA GLU A 52 -2.41 -7.53 0.14
C GLU A 52 -3.86 -7.47 0.64
N ASN A 53 -4.35 -6.27 0.97
CA ASN A 53 -5.72 -6.09 1.43
C ASN A 53 -6.74 -6.48 0.34
N PHE A 54 -6.45 -6.18 -0.93
CA PHE A 54 -7.30 -6.63 -2.04
C PHE A 54 -7.28 -8.16 -2.18
N SER A 55 -6.10 -8.78 -2.12
CA SER A 55 -5.94 -10.24 -2.15
C SER A 55 -6.71 -10.91 -1.01
N ASP A 56 -6.64 -10.36 0.20
CA ASP A 56 -7.37 -10.86 1.36
C ASP A 56 -8.88 -10.71 1.22
N ALA A 57 -9.36 -9.64 0.58
CA ALA A 57 -10.78 -9.45 0.32
C ALA A 57 -11.35 -10.44 -0.71
N VAL A 58 -10.54 -10.90 -1.67
CA VAL A 58 -10.99 -11.85 -2.71
C VAL A 58 -10.75 -13.31 -2.36
N LYS A 59 -10.02 -13.60 -1.26
CA LYS A 59 -9.89 -14.96 -0.75
C LYS A 59 -11.27 -15.47 -0.35
N PRO A 60 -11.67 -16.67 -0.80
CA PRO A 60 -12.92 -17.27 -0.36
C PRO A 60 -12.88 -17.43 1.16
N GLU A 61 -13.93 -17.00 1.87
CA GLU A 61 -14.10 -17.28 3.29
C GLU A 61 -14.04 -18.81 3.44
N ASN A 62 -12.89 -19.35 3.85
CA ASN A 62 -12.80 -20.72 4.29
C ASN A 62 -13.72 -20.82 5.50
N LYS A 63 -14.94 -21.30 5.25
CA LYS A 63 -15.90 -21.72 6.26
C LYS A 63 -15.20 -22.67 7.21
N LYS A 64 -14.89 -22.19 8.40
CA LYS A 64 -14.91 -23.03 9.59
C LYS A 64 -16.18 -22.72 10.35
#